data_AF-A0A2V7E7W6-F1
#
_entry.id   AF-A0A2V7E7W6-F1
#
_cell.length_a   1.000
_cell.length_b   1.000
_cell.length_c   1.000
_cell.angle_alpha   90.00
_cell.angle_beta   90.00
_cell.angle_gamma   90.00
#
_symmetry.space_group_name_H-M   'P 1'
#
loop_
_entity.id
_entity.type
_entity.pdbx_description
1 polymer ?
#
loop_
_entity_poly.entity_id
_entity_poly.type
_entity_poly.pdbx_seq_one_letter_code
_entity_poly.pdbx_strand_id
1 'polypeptide(L)' 'MRRARPFWTHQAFATIAAITTTSGAAWRWRITDGNGTALEESDEFFPTITTALAAGRRRLTVREQPDDPAPPAGGHDQ' A
#
# COMPACT_ATOMS: atom_id res chain seq x y z
N MET A 1 -9.72 -7.28 28.13
CA MET A 1 -10.17 -6.14 27.30
C MET A 1 -8.94 -5.40 26.76
N ARG A 2 -8.49 -5.72 25.54
CA ARG A 2 -7.40 -4.97 24.89
C ARG A 2 -8.02 -3.82 24.11
N ARG A 3 -7.87 -2.60 24.62
CA ARG A 3 -8.19 -1.38 23.87
C ARG A 3 -7.24 -1.33 22.67
N ALA A 4 -7.78 -1.53 21.46
CA ALA A 4 -7.07 -1.24 20.24
C ALA A 4 -6.79 0.26 20.23
N ARG A 5 -5.53 0.64 20.43
CA ARG A 5 -5.09 2.02 20.30
C ARG A 5 -5.26 2.40 18.82
N PRO A 6 -5.91 3.53 18.49
CA PRO A 6 -5.88 4.01 17.12
C PRO A 6 -4.41 4.24 16.76
N PHE A 7 -3.91 3.53 15.75
CA PHE A 7 -2.52 3.61 15.26
C PHE A 7 -2.21 4.96 14.58
N TRP A 8 -3.14 5.90 14.67
CA TRP A 8 -3.11 7.19 14.02
C TRP A 8 -2.37 8.23 14.88
N THR A 9 -1.04 8.18 14.85
CA THR A 9 -0.18 9.35 15.12
C THR A 9 1.14 9.30 14.34
N HIS A 10 1.27 8.42 13.34
CA HIS A 10 2.01 8.78 12.15
C HIS A 10 0.97 9.20 11.14
N GLN A 11 1.06 10.42 10.62
CA GLN A 11 0.52 10.66 9.29
C GLN A 11 1.22 9.61 8.43
N ALA A 12 0.49 8.54 8.08
CA ALA A 12 1.07 7.33 7.51
C ALA A 12 1.41 7.62 6.05
N PHE A 13 2.50 8.35 5.83
CA PHE A 13 3.03 8.58 4.50
C PHE A 13 3.68 7.28 4.05
N ALA A 14 2.97 6.54 3.22
CA ALA A 14 3.56 5.44 2.50
C ALA A 14 4.32 6.00 1.29
N THR A 15 5.57 5.56 1.11
CA THR A 15 6.42 5.98 0.00
C THR A 15 6.52 4.85 -1.02
N ILE A 16 6.46 5.19 -2.31
CA ILE A 16 6.68 4.23 -3.39
C ILE A 16 8.09 4.46 -3.93
N ALA A 17 8.91 3.40 -3.93
CA ALA A 17 10.21 3.37 -4.55
C ALA A 17 10.22 2.36 -5.70
N ALA A 18 10.93 2.68 -6.78
CA ALA A 18 11.27 1.70 -7.80
C ALA A 18 12.67 1.15 -7.50
N ILE A 19 12.78 -0.17 -7.46
CA ILE A 19 14.01 -0.91 -7.19
C ILE A 19 14.34 -1.77 -8.41
N THR A 20 15.63 -2.00 -8.67
CA THR A 20 16.09 -2.90 -9.73
C THR A 20 16.83 -4.08 -9.12
N THR A 21 16.70 -5.27 -9.69
CA THR A 21 17.51 -6.41 -9.28
C THR A 21 18.94 -6.28 -9.78
N THR A 22 19.89 -6.98 -9.15
CA THR A 22 21.32 -6.98 -9.54
C THR A 22 21.58 -7.40 -11.00
N SER A 23 20.61 -8.02 -11.66
CA SER A 23 20.61 -8.33 -13.10
C SER A 23 20.25 -7.14 -14.01
N GLY A 24 19.94 -5.97 -13.46
CA GLY A 24 19.92 -4.66 -14.13
C GLY A 24 18.75 -4.38 -15.10
N ALA A 25 18.03 -5.40 -15.55
CA ALA A 25 17.04 -5.25 -16.63
C ALA A 25 15.59 -5.17 -16.17
N ALA A 26 15.32 -5.30 -14.87
CA ALA A 26 13.97 -5.53 -14.37
C ALA A 26 13.68 -4.67 -13.12
N TRP A 27 12.73 -3.75 -13.27
CA TRP A 27 12.26 -2.87 -12.20
C TRP A 27 11.13 -3.51 -11.43
N ARG A 28 11.12 -3.34 -10.11
CA ARG A 28 10.01 -3.68 -9.22
C ARG A 28 9.62 -2.43 -8.46
N TRP A 29 8.38 -2.34 -8.00
CA TRP A 29 8.00 -1.29 -7.06
C TRP A 29 7.96 -1.86 -5.64
N ARG A 30 8.30 -1.02 -4.66
CA ARG A 30 8.19 -1.33 -3.23
C ARG A 30 7.49 -0.17 -2.54
N ILE A 31 6.51 -0.49 -1.71
CA ILE A 31 5.85 0.45 -0.83
C ILE A 31 6.48 0.32 0.56
N THR A 32 6.94 1.43 1.12
CA THR A 32 7.50 1.47 2.47
C THR A 32 6.66 2.36 3.39
N ASP A 33 6.70 2.08 4.68
CA ASP A 33 6.22 3.03 5.68
C ASP A 33 7.17 4.23 5.81
N GLY A 34 6.80 5.20 6.66
CA GLY A 34 7.63 6.36 6.95
C GLY A 34 8.96 6.04 7.65
N ASN A 35 9.14 4.82 8.16
CA ASN A 35 10.37 4.34 8.77
C ASN A 35 11.27 3.58 7.77
N GLY A 36 10.84 3.46 6.51
CA GLY A 36 11.54 2.68 5.48
C GLY A 36 11.30 1.17 5.55
N THR A 37 10.40 0.70 6.41
CA THR A 37 10.00 -0.71 6.47
C THR A 37 9.24 -1.07 5.20
N ALA A 38 9.65 -2.13 4.51
CA ALA A 38 8.91 -2.65 3.36
C ALA A 38 7.56 -3.18 3.80
N LEU A 39 6.49 -2.53 3.33
CA LEU A 39 5.11 -2.94 3.57
C LEU A 39 4.61 -3.89 2.48
N GLU A 40 5.06 -3.69 1.25
CA GLU A 40 4.66 -4.47 0.09
C GLU A 40 5.68 -4.30 -1.04
N GLU A 41 5.84 -5.33 -1.87
CA GLU A 41 6.71 -5.32 -3.03
C GLU A 41 6.02 -6.01 -4.21
N SER A 42 6.25 -5.51 -5.43
CA SER A 42 5.74 -6.14 -6.64
C SER A 42 6.42 -7.48 -6.87
N ASP A 43 5.67 -8.52 -7.21
CA ASP A 43 6.26 -9.74 -7.77
C ASP A 43 6.52 -9.61 -9.28
N GLU A 44 5.78 -8.72 -9.93
CA GLU A 44 5.94 -8.36 -11.33
C GLU A 44 7.19 -7.52 -11.57
N PHE A 45 7.81 -7.76 -12.72
CA PHE A 45 8.95 -7.01 -13.24
C PHE A 45 8.52 -6.08 -14.38
N PHE A 46 9.01 -4.87 -14.34
CA PHE A 46 8.70 -3.81 -15.29
C PHE A 46 9.95 -3.42 -16.09
N PRO A 47 9.81 -3.13 -17.39
CA PRO A 47 10.93 -2.76 -18.24
C PRO A 47 11.48 -1.36 -17.94
N THR A 48 10.70 -0.48 -17.31
CA THR A 48 11.12 0.89 -17.00
C THR A 48 10.75 1.31 -15.58
N ILE A 49 11.53 2.24 -15.02
CA ILE A 49 11.26 2.85 -13.71
C ILE A 49 9.87 3.51 -13.67
N THR A 50 9.46 4.17 -14.76
CA THR A 50 8.18 4.86 -14.85
C THR A 50 7.00 3.90 -14.82
N THR A 51 7.11 2.76 -15.51
CA THR A 51 6.08 1.71 -15.47
C THR A 51 5.96 1.06 -14.08
N ALA A 52 7.09 0.84 -13.39
CA ALA A 52 7.09 0.33 -12.02
C ALA A 52 6.42 1.33 -11.06
N LEU A 53 6.79 2.61 -11.12
CA LEU A 53 6.20 3.66 -10.28
C LEU A 53 4.69 3.84 -10.55
N ALA A 54 4.26 3.79 -11.82
CA ALA A 54 2.85 3.90 -12.17
C ALA A 54 2.03 2.74 -11.60
N ALA A 55 2.55 1.51 -11.69
CA ALA A 55 1.92 0.32 -11.10
C ALA A 55 1.88 0.40 -9.57
N GLY A 56 3.00 0.76 -8.93
CA GLY A 56 3.08 0.95 -7.48
C GLY A 56 2.14 2.04 -6.97
N ARG A 57 1.97 3.13 -7.74
CA ARG A 57 1.03 4.21 -7.37
C ARG A 57 -0.43 3.77 -7.41
N ARG A 58 -0.83 2.98 -8.41
CA ARG A 58 -2.18 2.38 -8.43
C ARG A 58 -2.41 1.49 -7.21
N ARG A 59 -1.41 0.67 -6.85
CA ARG A 59 -1.51 -0.21 -5.68
C ARG A 59 -1.60 0.57 -4.37
N LEU A 60 -0.80 1.63 -4.23
CA LEU A 60 -0.87 2.51 -3.06
C LEU A 60 -2.25 3.14 -2.92
N THR A 61 -2.85 3.65 -4.00
CA THR A 61 -4.21 4.22 -3.97
C THR A 61 -5.27 3.20 -3.54
N VAL A 62 -5.12 1.92 -3.88
CA VAL A 62 -6.02 0.86 -3.39
C VAL A 62 -5.84 0.63 -1.89
N ARG A 63 -4.61 0.74 -1.37
CA ARG A 63 -4.30 0.57 0.04
C ARG A 63 -4.75 1.75 0.90
N GLU A 64 -4.65 2.97 0.37
CA GLU A 64 -5.06 4.20 1.04
C GLU A 64 -6.58 4.39 1.08
N GLN A 65 -7.33 3.64 0.26
CA GLN A 65 -8.78 3.59 0.38
C GLN A 65 -9.16 2.90 1.69
N PRO A 66 -9.86 3.59 2.61
CA PRO A 66 -10.45 2.92 3.75
C PRO A 66 -11.44 1.88 3.22
N ASP A 67 -11.34 0.67 3.74
CA ASP A 67 -12.32 -0.40 3.54
C ASP A 67 -13.70 0.18 3.85
N ASP A 68 -14.54 0.37 2.83
CA ASP A 68 -15.87 0.94 2.98
C ASP A 68 -16.64 0.07 4.00
N PRO A 69 -17.16 0.63 5.11
CA PRO A 69 -17.80 -0.19 6.13
C PRO A 69 -19.01 -0.88 5.50
N ALA A 70 -19.03 -2.21 5.56
CA ALA A 70 -20.14 -3.04 5.12
C ALA A 70 -21.49 -2.44 5.56
N PRO A 71 -22.52 -2.42 4.68
CA PRO A 71 -23.81 -1.79 4.98
C PRO A 71 -24.36 -2.34 6.29
N PRO A 72 -24.98 -1.51 7.15
CA PRO A 72 -25.45 -1.96 8.45
C PRO A 72 -26.49 -3.07 8.27
N ALA A 73 -26.12 -4.28 8.71
CA ALA A 73 -27.07 -5.37 8.88
C ALA A 73 -27.99 -5.05 10.06
N GLY A 74 -29.29 -4.90 9.79
CA GLY A 74 -30.34 -4.67 10.78
C GLY A 74 -31.00 -3.31 10.54
N GLY A 75 -32.13 -3.21 9.85
CA GLY A 75 -33.34 -3.99 10.11
C GLY A 75 -34.15 -3.20 11.12
N HIS A 76 -35.06 -2.37 10.62
CA HIS A 76 -36.04 -1.66 11.43
C HIS A 76 -36.87 -2.69 12.20
N ASP A 77 -36.57 -2.87 13.48
CA ASP A 77 -37.47 -3.54 14.41
C ASP A 77 -38.45 -2.50 14.94
N GLN A 78 -39.72 -2.72 14.61
CA GLN A 78 -40.89 -1.89 14.88
C GLN A 78 -41.52 -2.26 16.22
#